data_AF-A0A8T3WID7-F1
#
_entry.id   AF-A0A8T3WID7-F1
#
_cell.length_a   1.000
_cell.length_b   1.000
_cell.length_c   1.000
_cell.angle_alpha   90.00
_cell.angle_beta   90.00
_cell.angle_gamma   90.00
#
_symmetry.space_group_name_H-M   'P 1'
#
loop_
_entity.id
_entity.type
_entity.pdbx_description
1 polymer ?
#
loop_
_entity_poly.entity_id
_entity_poly.type
_entity_poly.pdbx_seq_one_letter_code
_entity_poly.pdbx_strand_id
1 'polypeptide(L)'
;MLIYWFLPIILLFGIVTSYEDVKFGKIRNKWIILALAYSIAANIVLFSLKYYDADYLTKFLINSLLSLAAGFLIWHLNLWTAGDAKLFFAFTTLMPIYKPYSYFFFISFLSNAFIPISIVFFIYMLFKTTAEKKLFYFKKTFNAKTIFDIILFIFGFLWIIISVFDLIGLRSNILLSLFAVFLMYYFIERILKIKILYISLLMSLLRLIFDSSVYSLEFIGEFAMLALLFLIIRIFLFSMGSGHFAREVKFTELKEGMIPAETIFKSKGKYFKSPVAFSIIGLAKRKNIGKLLFKNSAKGLGKKEIRILQSLQGKSPLNSLKVQTTMPFDPFIFLGAILTIVFHGNFIGALV
;
A
#
# COMPACT_ATOMS: atom_id res chain seq x y z
N MET A 1 -9.69 11.57 28.60
CA MET A 1 -10.16 12.95 28.34
C MET A 1 -9.85 13.45 26.94
N LEU A 2 -8.61 13.33 26.42
CA LEU A 2 -8.27 13.79 25.06
C LEU A 2 -9.18 13.22 23.97
N ILE A 3 -9.52 11.93 24.05
CA ILE A 3 -10.38 11.26 23.07
C ILE A 3 -11.74 11.93 22.89
N TYR A 4 -12.31 12.55 23.92
CA TYR A 4 -13.62 13.21 23.81
C TYR A 4 -13.59 14.45 22.91
N TRP A 5 -12.42 15.08 22.75
CA TRP A 5 -12.24 16.22 21.85
C TRP A 5 -12.09 15.77 20.39
N PHE A 6 -11.50 14.61 20.15
CA PHE A 6 -11.20 14.16 18.78
C PHE A 6 -12.23 13.17 18.23
N LEU A 7 -12.79 12.30 19.06
CA LEU A 7 -13.67 11.21 18.63
C LEU A 7 -14.89 11.68 17.82
N PRO A 8 -15.66 12.71 18.23
CA PRO A 8 -16.80 13.16 17.44
C PRO A 8 -16.40 13.61 16.03
N ILE A 9 -15.28 14.32 15.91
CA ILE A 9 -14.77 14.78 14.62
C ILE A 9 -14.19 13.62 13.80
N ILE A 10 -13.50 12.66 14.42
CA ILE A 10 -13.01 11.44 13.74
C ILE A 10 -14.19 10.64 13.18
N LEU A 11 -15.25 10.46 13.95
CA LEU A 11 -16.46 9.76 13.50
C LEU A 11 -17.16 10.51 12.37
N LEU A 12 -17.39 11.81 12.54
CA LEU A 12 -18.03 12.64 11.50
C LEU A 12 -17.20 12.63 10.21
N PHE A 13 -15.89 12.89 10.32
CA PHE A 13 -14.97 12.92 9.20
C PHE A 13 -14.96 11.57 8.49
N GLY A 14 -14.81 10.46 9.23
CA GLY A 14 -14.77 9.12 8.67
C GLY A 14 -16.08 8.67 8.03
N ILE A 15 -17.24 9.00 8.60
CA ILE A 15 -18.53 8.71 7.99
C ILE A 15 -18.69 9.50 6.68
N VAL A 16 -18.36 10.79 6.68
CA VAL A 16 -18.52 11.66 5.51
C VAL A 16 -17.57 11.25 4.38
N THR A 17 -16.30 10.98 4.67
CA THR A 17 -15.34 10.56 3.64
C THR A 17 -15.68 9.17 3.10
N SER A 18 -16.01 8.21 3.98
CA SER A 18 -16.46 6.88 3.57
C SER A 18 -17.70 6.94 2.66
N TYR A 19 -18.66 7.82 2.97
CA TYR A 19 -19.85 8.02 2.14
C TYR A 19 -19.48 8.64 0.78
N GLU A 20 -18.64 9.67 0.76
CA GLU A 20 -18.21 10.30 -0.49
C GLU A 20 -17.41 9.35 -1.38
N ASP A 21 -16.58 8.50 -0.80
CA ASP A 21 -15.79 7.50 -1.53
C ASP A 21 -16.67 6.40 -2.10
N VAL A 22 -17.59 5.82 -1.30
CA VAL A 22 -18.52 4.79 -1.80
C VAL A 22 -19.45 5.35 -2.88
N LYS A 23 -19.95 6.58 -2.73
CA LYS A 23 -20.95 7.16 -3.66
C LYS A 23 -20.34 7.82 -4.89
N PHE A 24 -19.24 8.55 -4.72
CA PHE A 24 -18.64 9.37 -5.77
C PHE A 24 -17.23 8.92 -6.17
N GLY A 25 -16.61 8.00 -5.43
CA GLY A 25 -15.22 7.53 -5.65
C GLY A 25 -14.18 8.63 -5.49
N LYS A 26 -14.51 9.71 -4.77
CA LYS A 26 -13.68 10.91 -4.64
C LYS A 26 -13.92 11.60 -3.31
N ILE A 27 -12.82 11.91 -2.62
CA ILE A 27 -12.81 12.74 -1.41
C ILE A 27 -12.56 14.18 -1.80
N ARG A 28 -13.40 15.09 -1.29
CA ARG A 28 -13.19 16.52 -1.50
C ARG A 28 -12.11 17.05 -0.55
N ASN A 29 -11.15 17.81 -1.07
CA ASN A 29 -10.08 18.43 -0.28
C ASN A 29 -10.59 19.28 0.90
N LYS A 30 -11.81 19.84 0.81
CA LYS A 30 -12.41 20.62 1.90
C LYS A 30 -12.48 19.83 3.21
N TRP A 31 -12.80 18.54 3.17
CA TRP A 31 -12.92 17.71 4.37
C TRP A 31 -11.56 17.47 5.01
N ILE A 32 -10.55 17.21 4.19
CA ILE A 32 -9.16 17.04 4.63
C ILE A 32 -8.66 18.33 5.29
N ILE A 33 -8.89 19.49 4.67
CA ILE A 33 -8.47 20.79 5.22
C ILE A 33 -9.17 21.07 6.55
N LEU A 34 -10.49 20.81 6.65
CA LEU A 34 -11.24 20.98 7.89
C LEU A 34 -10.73 20.07 9.01
N ALA A 35 -10.44 18.80 8.71
CA ALA A 35 -9.85 17.86 9.65
C ALA A 35 -8.49 18.33 10.19
N LEU A 36 -7.61 18.79 9.30
CA LEU A 36 -6.29 19.32 9.67
C LEU A 36 -6.41 20.60 10.50
N ALA A 37 -7.25 21.54 10.08
CA ALA A 37 -7.48 22.79 10.80
C ALA A 37 -8.03 22.52 12.21
N TYR A 38 -8.99 21.60 12.33
CA TYR A 38 -9.52 21.18 13.63
C TYR A 38 -8.44 20.54 14.50
N SER A 39 -7.67 19.59 13.96
CA SER A 39 -6.58 18.93 14.69
C SER A 39 -5.61 19.95 15.28
N ILE A 40 -5.13 20.90 14.47
CA ILE A 40 -4.19 21.94 14.90
C ILE A 40 -4.83 22.82 15.98
N ALA A 41 -6.05 23.33 15.73
CA ALA A 41 -6.75 24.20 16.68
C ALA A 41 -7.01 23.51 18.02
N ALA A 42 -7.52 22.28 17.99
CA ALA A 42 -7.77 21.48 19.19
C ALA A 42 -6.46 21.23 19.97
N ASN A 43 -5.37 20.90 19.29
CA ASN A 43 -4.08 20.72 19.95
C ASN A 43 -3.52 22.03 20.54
N ILE A 44 -3.71 23.19 19.89
CA ILE A 44 -3.29 24.48 20.48
C ILE A 44 -4.09 24.79 21.74
N VAL A 45 -5.41 24.57 21.72
CA VAL A 45 -6.30 24.81 22.87
C VAL A 45 -5.96 23.87 24.02
N LEU A 46 -5.83 22.57 23.76
CA LEU A 46 -5.52 21.57 24.79
C LEU A 46 -4.14 21.79 25.43
N PHE A 47 -3.16 22.21 24.64
CA PHE A 47 -1.85 22.63 25.16
C PHE A 47 -1.95 23.85 26.07
N SER A 48 -2.71 24.88 25.64
CA SER A 48 -2.93 26.11 26.41
C SER A 48 -3.65 25.86 27.74
N LEU A 49 -4.58 24.90 27.75
CA LEU A 49 -5.30 24.42 28.94
C LEU A 49 -4.50 23.42 29.78
N LYS A 50 -3.23 23.14 29.42
CA LYS A 50 -2.31 22.23 30.13
C LYS A 50 -2.82 20.78 30.27
N TYR A 51 -3.61 20.29 29.30
CA TYR A 51 -4.03 18.88 29.29
C TYR A 51 -2.88 17.91 28.96
N TYR A 52 -1.80 18.38 28.35
CA TYR A 52 -0.56 17.64 28.10
C TYR A 52 0.65 18.57 28.04
N ASP A 53 1.84 17.97 28.04
CA ASP A 53 3.13 18.64 28.08
C ASP A 53 3.72 18.92 26.68
N ALA A 54 4.87 19.60 26.65
CA ALA A 54 5.60 19.88 25.42
C ALA A 54 6.13 18.60 24.73
N ASP A 55 6.37 17.54 25.50
CA ASP A 55 6.78 16.22 24.96
C ASP A 55 5.67 15.62 24.07
N TYR A 56 4.41 15.67 24.54
CA TYR A 56 3.27 15.26 23.73
C TYR A 56 3.19 16.01 22.40
N LEU A 57 3.31 17.35 22.45
CA LEU A 57 3.22 18.19 21.27
C LEU A 57 4.35 17.87 20.28
N THR A 58 5.56 17.63 20.78
CA THR A 58 6.72 17.21 19.97
C THR A 58 6.44 15.88 19.27
N LYS A 59 5.91 14.90 20.00
CA LYS A 59 5.52 13.59 19.45
C LYS A 59 4.39 13.68 18.44
N PHE A 60 3.42 14.57 18.66
CA PHE A 60 2.36 14.87 17.72
C PHE A 60 2.91 15.42 16.40
N LEU A 61 3.81 16.41 16.46
CA LEU A 61 4.44 16.99 15.28
C LEU A 61 5.29 15.96 14.51
N ILE A 62 6.10 15.17 15.21
CA ILE A 62 6.93 14.13 14.60
C ILE A 62 6.04 13.06 13.93
N ASN A 63 5.00 12.55 14.60
CA ASN A 63 4.07 11.59 14.00
C ASN A 63 3.36 12.18 12.78
N SER A 64 2.96 13.45 12.84
CA SER A 64 2.32 14.13 11.70
C SER A 64 3.27 14.20 10.51
N LEU A 65 4.53 14.62 10.71
CA LEU A 65 5.53 14.69 9.65
C LEU A 65 5.88 13.31 9.07
N LEU A 66 6.08 12.32 9.94
CA LEU A 66 6.38 10.94 9.51
C LEU A 66 5.21 10.31 8.74
N SER A 67 3.97 10.55 9.18
CA SER A 67 2.78 10.06 8.46
C SER A 67 2.59 10.74 7.11
N LEU A 68 2.93 12.03 6.98
CA LEU A 68 2.94 12.71 5.69
C LEU A 68 4.02 12.12 4.77
N ALA A 69 5.21 11.88 5.29
CA ALA A 69 6.32 11.27 4.54
C ALA A 69 5.98 9.84 4.08
N ALA A 70 5.42 9.01 4.97
CA ALA A 70 4.95 7.66 4.65
C ALA A 70 3.80 7.70 3.63
N GLY A 71 2.82 8.58 3.87
CA GLY A 71 1.77 9.03 2.96
C GLY A 71 2.26 9.19 1.52
N PHE A 72 3.20 10.12 1.39
CA PHE A 72 3.83 10.50 0.14
C PHE A 72 4.63 9.37 -0.49
N LEU A 73 5.42 8.62 0.29
CA LEU A 73 6.27 7.54 -0.19
C LEU A 73 5.42 6.41 -0.81
N ILE A 74 4.38 5.95 -0.13
CA ILE A 74 3.49 4.90 -0.62
C ILE A 74 2.75 5.36 -1.90
N TRP A 75 2.40 6.64 -1.99
CA TRP A 75 1.81 7.23 -3.20
C TRP A 75 2.80 7.34 -4.35
N HIS A 76 4.02 7.79 -4.07
CA HIS A 76 5.10 7.86 -5.06
C HIS A 76 5.44 6.48 -5.64
N LEU A 77 5.33 5.43 -4.81
CA LEU A 77 5.45 4.04 -5.21
C LEU A 77 4.23 3.53 -6.02
N ASN A 78 3.16 4.31 -6.19
CA ASN A 78 1.89 3.89 -6.82
C ASN A 78 1.21 2.71 -6.11
N LEU A 79 1.36 2.60 -4.80
CA LEU A 79 0.70 1.57 -3.99
C LEU A 79 -0.71 2.01 -3.54
N TRP A 80 -0.95 3.32 -3.42
CA TRP A 80 -2.28 3.91 -3.19
C TRP A 80 -2.45 5.23 -3.94
N THR A 81 -3.65 5.80 -3.92
CA THR A 81 -3.95 7.07 -4.58
C THR A 81 -3.52 8.27 -3.75
N ALA A 82 -3.46 9.44 -4.37
CA ALA A 82 -3.18 10.69 -3.64
C ALA A 82 -4.29 11.06 -2.65
N GLY A 83 -5.51 10.56 -2.84
CA GLY A 83 -6.62 10.73 -1.89
C GLY A 83 -6.33 9.99 -0.59
N ASP A 84 -6.02 8.71 -0.71
CA ASP A 84 -5.71 7.80 0.41
C ASP A 84 -4.55 8.34 1.26
N ALA A 85 -3.49 8.83 0.61
CA ALA A 85 -2.33 9.42 1.30
C ALA A 85 -2.70 10.64 2.15
N LYS A 86 -3.56 11.52 1.63
CA LYS A 86 -4.02 12.71 2.36
C LYS A 86 -4.98 12.34 3.48
N LEU A 87 -5.85 11.35 3.24
CA LEU A 87 -6.80 10.86 4.23
C LEU A 87 -6.05 10.22 5.40
N PHE A 88 -5.06 9.38 5.11
CA PHE A 88 -4.17 8.79 6.10
C PHE A 88 -3.46 9.85 6.94
N PHE A 89 -2.90 10.88 6.30
CA PHE A 89 -2.29 12.00 7.01
C PHE A 89 -3.31 12.72 7.91
N ALA A 90 -4.49 13.07 7.39
CA ALA A 90 -5.53 13.77 8.16
C ALA A 90 -5.98 12.96 9.38
N PHE A 91 -6.26 11.66 9.24
CA PHE A 91 -6.60 10.80 10.38
C PHE A 91 -5.46 10.70 11.38
N THR A 92 -4.21 10.55 10.93
CA THR A 92 -3.07 10.48 11.86
C THR A 92 -2.96 11.74 12.70
N THR A 93 -3.15 12.92 12.10
CA THR A 93 -3.16 14.18 12.85
C THR A 93 -4.40 14.36 13.73
N LEU A 94 -5.56 13.80 13.37
CA LEU A 94 -6.76 13.88 14.20
C LEU A 94 -6.70 12.95 15.42
N MET A 95 -6.00 11.83 15.32
CA MET A 95 -5.96 10.85 16.39
C MET A 95 -5.07 11.31 17.56
N PRO A 96 -5.57 11.24 18.81
CA PRO A 96 -4.72 11.50 19.96
C PRO A 96 -3.69 10.37 20.09
N ILE A 97 -2.44 10.73 20.35
CA ILE A 97 -1.38 9.75 20.65
C ILE A 97 -1.65 9.17 22.06
N TYR A 98 -1.88 7.87 22.15
CA TYR A 98 -2.09 7.20 23.44
C TYR A 98 -0.77 6.95 24.17
N LYS A 99 -0.82 6.91 25.51
CA LYS A 99 0.32 6.50 26.33
C LYS A 99 0.49 4.98 26.29
N PRO A 100 1.73 4.45 26.25
CA PRO A 100 3.00 5.20 26.21
C PRO A 100 3.24 5.82 24.82
N TYR A 101 3.53 7.13 24.81
CA TYR A 101 3.60 7.92 23.58
C TYR A 101 4.71 7.43 22.65
N SER A 102 4.34 6.70 21.59
CA SER A 102 5.30 6.27 20.57
C SER A 102 5.43 7.32 19.46
N TYR A 103 6.67 7.64 19.10
CA TYR A 103 7.00 8.44 17.92
C TYR A 103 6.54 7.79 16.59
N PHE A 104 6.10 6.53 16.64
CA PHE A 104 5.76 5.69 15.49
C PHE A 104 4.31 5.23 15.50
N PHE A 105 3.42 5.96 16.20
CA PHE A 105 1.99 5.68 16.27
C PHE A 105 1.33 5.59 14.87
N PHE A 106 1.82 6.38 13.90
CA PHE A 106 1.35 6.30 12.51
C PHE A 106 1.53 4.90 11.88
N ILE A 107 2.52 4.11 12.31
CA ILE A 107 2.75 2.74 11.81
C ILE A 107 1.69 1.78 12.35
N SER A 108 1.30 1.94 13.62
CA SER A 108 0.19 1.18 14.21
C SER A 108 -1.11 1.46 13.46
N PHE A 109 -1.39 2.73 13.16
CA PHE A 109 -2.54 3.11 12.36
C PHE A 109 -2.49 2.54 10.94
N LEU A 110 -1.35 2.69 10.26
CA LEU A 110 -1.16 2.16 8.92
C LEU A 110 -1.42 0.64 8.89
N SER A 111 -0.90 -0.09 9.88
CA SER A 111 -1.13 -1.54 10.03
C SER A 111 -2.62 -1.86 10.21
N ASN A 112 -3.28 -1.14 11.11
CA ASN A 112 -4.71 -1.34 11.39
C ASN A 112 -5.61 -0.98 10.20
N ALA A 113 -5.17 -0.13 9.27
CA ALA A 113 -5.89 0.14 8.02
C ALA A 113 -5.62 -0.94 6.95
N PHE A 114 -4.35 -1.32 6.74
CA PHE A 114 -3.95 -2.22 5.65
C PHE A 114 -4.25 -3.70 5.92
N ILE A 115 -4.22 -4.13 7.17
CA ILE A 115 -4.39 -5.55 7.48
C ILE A 115 -5.84 -6.01 7.29
N PRO A 116 -6.86 -5.33 7.85
CA PRO A 116 -8.25 -5.71 7.63
C PRO A 116 -8.62 -5.72 6.15
N ILE A 117 -8.21 -4.71 5.38
CA ILE A 117 -8.49 -4.68 3.95
C ILE A 117 -7.78 -5.81 3.20
N SER A 118 -6.54 -6.16 3.59
CA SER A 118 -5.82 -7.30 2.99
C SER A 118 -6.54 -8.62 3.26
N ILE A 119 -7.09 -8.80 4.47
CA ILE A 119 -7.89 -9.98 4.83
C ILE A 119 -9.19 -10.03 4.03
N VAL A 120 -9.93 -8.92 3.96
CA VAL A 120 -11.17 -8.83 3.17
C VAL A 120 -10.89 -9.11 1.70
N PHE A 121 -9.82 -8.56 1.14
CA PHE A 121 -9.38 -8.86 -0.22
C PHE A 121 -9.03 -10.33 -0.41
N PHE A 122 -8.27 -10.90 0.52
CA PHE A 122 -7.90 -12.30 0.46
C PHE A 122 -9.14 -13.20 0.42
N ILE A 123 -10.09 -12.97 1.34
CA ILE A 123 -11.36 -13.70 1.42
C ILE A 123 -12.18 -13.51 0.14
N TYR A 124 -12.36 -12.26 -0.31
CA TYR A 124 -13.10 -11.95 -1.53
C TYR A 124 -12.51 -12.68 -2.75
N MET A 125 -11.19 -12.65 -2.89
CA MET A 125 -10.50 -13.33 -3.99
C MET A 125 -10.61 -14.84 -3.87
N LEU A 126 -10.57 -15.40 -2.66
CA LEU A 126 -10.74 -16.82 -2.41
C LEU A 126 -12.13 -17.30 -2.87
N PHE A 127 -13.20 -16.54 -2.65
CA PHE A 127 -14.54 -16.94 -3.09
C PHE A 127 -14.84 -16.59 -4.55
N LYS A 128 -14.29 -15.49 -5.08
CA LYS A 128 -14.61 -15.01 -6.44
C LYS A 128 -13.89 -15.78 -7.55
N THR A 129 -12.78 -16.46 -7.24
CA THR A 129 -11.94 -17.14 -8.23
C THR A 129 -12.22 -18.64 -8.30
N THR A 130 -12.24 -19.19 -9.51
CA THR A 130 -12.39 -20.64 -9.73
C THR A 130 -11.12 -21.40 -9.35
N ALA A 131 -11.25 -22.68 -9.00
CA ALA A 131 -10.13 -23.54 -8.64
C ALA A 131 -9.08 -23.62 -9.77
N GLU A 132 -9.51 -23.69 -11.02
CA GLU A 132 -8.62 -23.70 -12.19
C GLU A 132 -7.78 -22.43 -12.29
N LYS A 133 -8.39 -21.26 -12.09
CA LYS A 133 -7.67 -19.97 -12.09
C LYS A 133 -6.68 -19.90 -10.93
N LYS A 134 -7.09 -20.35 -9.73
CA LYS A 134 -6.19 -20.43 -8.56
C LYS A 134 -4.98 -21.30 -8.88
N LEU A 135 -5.18 -22.50 -9.41
CA LEU A 135 -4.11 -23.41 -9.78
C LEU A 135 -3.20 -22.83 -10.87
N PHE A 136 -3.77 -22.15 -11.87
CA PHE A 136 -3.01 -21.47 -12.91
C PHE A 136 -2.07 -20.38 -12.34
N TYR A 137 -2.60 -19.48 -11.51
CA TYR A 137 -1.80 -18.42 -10.88
C TYR A 137 -0.80 -18.97 -9.86
N PHE A 138 -1.17 -20.05 -9.16
CA PHE A 138 -0.29 -20.77 -8.26
C PHE A 138 0.91 -21.33 -9.02
N LYS A 139 0.71 -22.13 -10.08
CA LYS A 139 1.78 -22.69 -10.92
C LYS A 139 2.66 -21.60 -11.54
N LYS A 140 2.06 -20.50 -11.99
CA LYS A 140 2.81 -19.36 -12.55
C LYS A 140 3.69 -18.67 -11.51
N THR A 141 3.23 -18.57 -10.27
CA THR A 141 3.97 -17.88 -9.19
C THR A 141 4.99 -18.80 -8.52
N PHE A 142 4.66 -20.09 -8.38
CA PHE A 142 5.54 -21.15 -7.86
C PHE A 142 6.57 -21.63 -8.90
N ASN A 143 7.17 -20.69 -9.62
CA ASN A 143 8.40 -20.99 -10.35
C ASN A 143 9.56 -21.05 -9.35
N ALA A 144 10.32 -22.14 -9.35
CA ALA A 144 11.46 -22.35 -8.44
C ALA A 144 12.39 -21.13 -8.35
N LYS A 145 12.65 -20.46 -9.48
CA LYS A 145 13.46 -19.23 -9.51
C LYS A 145 12.79 -18.09 -8.74
N THR A 146 11.49 -17.87 -8.93
CA THR A 146 10.77 -16.79 -8.24
C THR A 146 10.65 -17.07 -6.74
N ILE A 147 10.40 -18.32 -6.36
CA ILE A 147 10.39 -18.74 -4.96
C ILE A 147 11.76 -18.50 -4.33
N PHE A 148 12.85 -18.93 -4.99
CA PHE A 148 14.21 -18.72 -4.52
C PHE A 148 14.52 -17.23 -4.34
N ASP A 149 14.22 -16.39 -5.33
CA ASP A 149 14.45 -14.94 -5.26
C ASP A 149 13.69 -14.31 -4.08
N ILE A 150 12.47 -14.79 -3.79
CA ILE A 150 11.65 -14.33 -2.65
C ILE A 150 12.25 -14.79 -1.32
N ILE A 151 12.50 -16.09 -1.18
CA ILE A 151 13.04 -16.67 0.06
C ILE A 151 14.36 -15.98 0.41
N LEU A 152 15.25 -15.81 -0.58
CA LEU A 152 16.52 -15.14 -0.39
C LEU A 152 16.34 -13.66 0.01
N PHE A 153 15.36 -12.96 -0.58
CA PHE A 153 15.04 -11.59 -0.19
C PHE A 153 14.56 -11.51 1.26
N ILE A 154 13.57 -12.34 1.64
CA ILE A 154 13.03 -12.37 3.00
C ILE A 154 14.16 -12.71 3.98
N PHE A 155 14.97 -13.71 3.66
CA PHE A 155 16.09 -14.13 4.50
C PHE A 155 17.08 -12.99 4.71
N GLY A 156 17.52 -12.32 3.65
CA GLY A 156 18.51 -11.24 3.73
C GLY A 156 17.99 -9.97 4.40
N PHE A 157 16.70 -9.64 4.30
CA PHE A 157 16.17 -8.34 4.76
C PHE A 157 15.35 -8.38 6.06
N LEU A 158 14.85 -9.54 6.47
CA LEU A 158 14.00 -9.63 7.66
C LEU A 158 14.70 -9.14 8.93
N TRP A 159 15.97 -9.50 9.14
CA TRP A 159 16.74 -9.05 10.31
C TRP A 159 16.95 -7.53 10.34
N ILE A 160 17.10 -6.87 9.18
CA ILE A 160 17.19 -5.40 9.09
C ILE A 160 15.87 -4.77 9.50
N ILE A 161 14.75 -5.33 9.04
CA ILE A 161 13.42 -4.85 9.39
C ILE A 161 13.19 -4.96 10.90
N ILE A 162 13.51 -6.11 11.49
CA ILE A 162 13.39 -6.34 12.93
C ILE A 162 14.31 -5.37 13.69
N SER A 163 15.57 -5.24 13.29
CA SER A 163 16.51 -4.30 13.92
C SER A 163 16.03 -2.85 13.86
N VAL A 164 15.41 -2.44 12.74
CA VAL A 164 14.80 -1.12 12.60
C VAL A 164 13.60 -0.98 13.54
N PHE A 165 12.76 -2.01 13.67
CA PHE A 165 11.62 -2.01 14.60
C PHE A 165 12.07 -1.92 16.06
N ASP A 166 13.10 -2.66 16.44
CA ASP A 166 13.65 -2.62 17.79
C ASP A 166 14.27 -1.25 18.10
N LEU A 167 15.04 -0.69 17.16
CA LEU A 167 15.63 0.65 17.28
C LEU A 167 14.58 1.74 17.53
N ILE A 168 13.39 1.59 16.93
CA ILE A 168 12.29 2.55 17.05
C ILE A 168 11.29 2.18 18.15
N GLY A 169 11.53 1.12 18.91
CA GLY A 169 10.66 0.64 20.00
C GLY A 169 9.31 0.13 19.52
N LEU A 170 9.21 -0.37 18.29
CA LEU A 170 8.02 -1.02 17.76
C LEU A 170 8.06 -2.51 18.04
N ARG A 171 7.05 -3.02 18.75
CA ARG A 171 6.84 -4.46 18.91
C ARG A 171 6.59 -5.08 17.53
N SER A 172 7.56 -5.84 17.05
CA SER A 172 7.43 -6.57 15.79
C SER A 172 6.33 -7.63 15.91
N ASN A 173 5.56 -7.81 14.84
CA ASN A 173 4.61 -8.91 14.71
C ASN A 173 4.63 -9.41 13.27
N ILE A 174 4.20 -10.66 13.05
CA ILE A 174 4.29 -11.31 11.74
C ILE A 174 3.66 -10.46 10.64
N LEU A 175 2.50 -9.85 10.88
CA LEU A 175 1.78 -9.06 9.87
C LEU A 175 2.48 -7.74 9.55
N LEU A 176 2.99 -7.03 10.56
CA LEU A 176 3.78 -5.82 10.39
C LEU A 176 5.09 -6.11 9.67
N SER A 177 5.77 -7.21 10.03
CA SER A 177 6.97 -7.70 9.34
C SER A 177 6.68 -8.05 7.88
N LEU A 178 5.57 -8.75 7.59
CA LEU A 178 5.14 -9.04 6.22
C LEU A 178 4.88 -7.77 5.41
N PHE A 179 4.20 -6.78 6.00
CA PHE A 179 3.95 -5.50 5.36
C PHE A 179 5.24 -4.74 5.08
N ALA A 180 6.18 -4.70 6.04
CA ALA A 180 7.47 -4.06 5.87
C ALA A 180 8.37 -4.75 4.84
N VAL A 181 8.42 -6.09 4.85
CA VAL A 181 9.12 -6.89 3.82
C VAL A 181 8.54 -6.58 2.44
N PHE A 182 7.22 -6.50 2.34
CA PHE A 182 6.53 -6.17 1.11
C PHE A 182 6.88 -4.76 0.61
N LEU A 183 6.81 -3.74 1.47
CA LEU A 183 7.20 -2.37 1.12
C LEU A 183 8.68 -2.28 0.74
N MET A 184 9.56 -2.95 1.47
CA MET A 184 11.00 -2.95 1.22
C MET A 184 11.33 -3.62 -0.12
N TYR A 185 10.69 -4.75 -0.43
CA TYR A 185 10.80 -5.43 -1.72
C TYR A 185 10.46 -4.47 -2.87
N TYR A 186 9.32 -3.78 -2.74
CA TYR A 186 8.85 -2.85 -3.75
C TYR A 186 9.73 -1.61 -3.87
N PHE A 187 10.18 -1.06 -2.74
CA PHE A 187 11.06 0.10 -2.67
C PHE A 187 12.40 -0.18 -3.37
N ILE A 188 13.04 -1.31 -3.05
CA ILE A 188 14.31 -1.73 -3.66
C ILE A 188 14.14 -1.95 -5.16
N GLU A 189 13.08 -2.67 -5.56
CA GLU A 189 12.81 -2.91 -6.97
C GLU A 189 12.60 -1.59 -7.73
N ARG A 190 11.95 -0.59 -7.11
CA ARG A 190 11.60 0.69 -7.75
C ARG A 190 12.73 1.72 -7.80
N ILE A 191 13.51 1.83 -6.73
CA ILE A 191 14.41 2.96 -6.55
C ILE A 191 15.84 2.61 -6.96
N LEU A 192 16.33 1.46 -6.51
CA LEU A 192 17.75 1.11 -6.68
C LEU A 192 18.08 0.69 -8.11
N LYS A 193 17.11 0.28 -8.93
CA LYS A 193 17.28 -0.19 -10.33
C LYS A 193 18.32 -1.32 -10.51
N ILE A 194 18.86 -1.86 -9.42
CA ILE A 194 19.74 -3.03 -9.38
C ILE A 194 18.87 -4.28 -9.34
N LYS A 195 19.35 -5.40 -9.89
CA LYS A 195 18.64 -6.67 -9.77
C LYS A 195 18.55 -7.05 -8.29
N ILE A 196 17.32 -7.23 -7.80
CA ILE A 196 17.04 -7.54 -6.39
C ILE A 196 17.86 -8.72 -5.88
N LEU A 197 18.10 -9.72 -6.74
CA LEU A 197 18.92 -10.90 -6.47
C LEU A 197 20.30 -10.55 -5.89
N TYR A 198 21.02 -9.58 -6.48
CA TYR A 198 22.39 -9.26 -6.02
C TYR A 198 22.39 -8.63 -4.64
N ILE A 199 21.42 -7.75 -4.37
CA ILE A 199 21.29 -7.11 -3.06
C ILE A 199 20.84 -8.14 -2.02
N SER A 200 19.88 -9.00 -2.36
CA SER A 200 19.45 -10.10 -1.49
C SER A 200 20.59 -11.06 -1.15
N LEU A 201 21.45 -11.41 -2.12
CA LEU A 201 22.63 -12.25 -1.88
C LEU A 201 23.58 -11.58 -0.90
N LEU A 202 23.94 -10.31 -1.13
CA LEU A 202 24.82 -9.56 -0.23
C LEU A 202 24.25 -9.51 1.19
N MET A 203 22.97 -9.15 1.33
CA MET A 203 22.33 -9.06 2.64
C MET A 203 22.18 -10.41 3.34
N SER A 204 21.98 -11.49 2.57
CA SER A 204 21.94 -12.86 3.11
C SER A 204 23.31 -13.29 3.65
N LEU A 205 24.40 -12.96 2.94
CA LEU A 205 25.75 -13.23 3.40
C LEU A 205 26.09 -12.44 4.66
N LEU A 206 25.74 -11.15 4.70
CA LEU A 206 25.89 -10.33 5.90
C LEU A 206 25.12 -10.91 7.08
N ARG A 207 23.88 -11.37 6.85
CA ARG A 207 23.07 -11.99 7.90
C ARG A 207 23.74 -13.24 8.47
N LEU A 208 24.28 -14.12 7.63
CA LEU A 208 24.97 -15.34 8.11
C LEU A 208 26.19 -15.04 9.01
N ILE A 209 26.81 -13.88 8.82
CA ILE A 209 27.98 -13.43 9.61
C ILE A 209 27.54 -12.77 10.92
N PHE A 210 26.50 -11.93 10.89
CA PHE A 210 26.15 -11.06 12.02
C PHE A 210 24.97 -11.55 12.87
N ASP A 211 24.13 -12.46 12.35
CA ASP A 211 22.92 -12.94 13.01
C ASP A 211 23.04 -14.44 13.35
N SER A 212 23.43 -14.72 14.60
CA SER A 212 23.56 -16.10 15.09
C SER A 212 22.21 -16.81 15.27
N SER A 213 21.08 -16.08 15.33
CA SER A 213 19.74 -16.67 15.48
C SER A 213 19.37 -17.56 14.29
N VAL A 214 19.98 -17.33 13.13
CA VAL A 214 19.76 -18.08 11.89
C VAL A 214 20.03 -19.59 12.05
N TYR A 215 20.91 -19.96 12.98
CA TYR A 215 21.29 -21.35 13.20
C TYR A 215 20.35 -22.09 14.18
N SER A 216 19.31 -21.42 14.70
CA SER A 216 18.33 -22.02 15.61
C SER A 216 17.17 -22.69 14.86
N LEU A 217 16.60 -23.75 15.46
CA LEU A 217 15.39 -24.40 14.93
C LEU A 217 14.15 -23.50 15.00
N GLU A 218 14.08 -22.65 16.03
CA GLU A 218 13.02 -21.66 16.20
C GLU A 218 12.97 -20.69 15.02
N PHE A 219 14.13 -20.14 14.64
CA PHE A 219 14.24 -19.27 13.47
C PHE A 219 13.74 -19.96 12.19
N ILE A 220 14.11 -21.22 11.96
CA ILE A 220 13.69 -21.95 10.75
C ILE A 220 12.15 -22.05 10.70
N GLY A 221 11.50 -22.34 11.83
CA GLY A 221 10.04 -22.39 11.94
C GLY A 221 9.38 -21.05 11.62
N GLU A 222 9.81 -19.97 12.30
CA GLU A 222 9.28 -18.62 12.08
C GLU A 222 9.51 -18.12 10.66
N PHE A 223 10.71 -18.35 10.13
CA PHE A 223 11.09 -17.96 8.78
C PHE A 223 10.27 -18.72 7.74
N ALA A 224 10.09 -20.03 7.88
CA ALA A 224 9.28 -20.83 6.97
C ALA A 224 7.82 -20.38 6.98
N MET A 225 7.25 -20.11 8.16
CA MET A 225 5.89 -19.59 8.29
C MET A 225 5.75 -18.22 7.60
N LEU A 226 6.66 -17.29 7.86
CA LEU A 226 6.65 -15.96 7.25
C LEU A 226 6.82 -16.03 5.73
N ALA A 227 7.76 -16.85 5.24
CA ALA A 227 7.97 -17.03 3.81
C ALA A 227 6.73 -17.62 3.12
N LEU A 228 6.07 -18.61 3.74
CA LEU A 228 4.83 -19.20 3.24
C LEU A 228 3.70 -18.16 3.18
N LEU A 229 3.49 -17.40 4.27
CA LEU A 229 2.48 -16.34 4.30
C LEU A 229 2.75 -15.26 3.25
N PHE A 230 4.02 -14.86 3.08
CA PHE A 230 4.40 -13.88 2.07
C PHE A 230 4.09 -14.39 0.64
N LEU A 231 4.39 -15.66 0.35
CA LEU A 231 4.07 -16.28 -0.93
C LEU A 231 2.57 -16.30 -1.19
N ILE A 232 1.77 -16.67 -0.18
CA ILE A 232 0.30 -16.65 -0.27
C ILE A 232 -0.19 -15.23 -0.56
N ILE A 233 0.20 -14.24 0.24
CA ILE A 233 -0.19 -12.85 0.05
C ILE A 233 0.20 -12.35 -1.34
N ARG A 234 1.41 -12.65 -1.80
CA ARG A 234 1.89 -12.26 -3.13
C ARG A 234 1.01 -12.82 -4.24
N ILE A 235 0.62 -14.09 -4.16
CA ILE A 235 -0.24 -14.74 -5.17
C ILE A 235 -1.60 -14.05 -5.22
N PHE A 236 -2.24 -13.87 -4.07
CA PHE A 236 -3.60 -13.34 -4.01
C PHE A 236 -3.65 -11.85 -4.40
N LEU A 237 -2.76 -11.03 -3.83
CA LEU A 237 -2.76 -9.59 -4.09
C LEU A 237 -2.26 -9.25 -5.51
N PHE A 238 -1.13 -9.82 -5.95
CA PHE A 238 -0.53 -9.42 -7.23
C PHE A 238 -0.99 -10.23 -8.42
N SER A 239 -0.98 -11.56 -8.30
CA SER A 239 -1.27 -12.43 -9.44
C SER A 239 -2.78 -12.46 -9.73
N MET A 240 -3.60 -12.61 -8.70
CA MET A 240 -5.05 -12.75 -8.86
C MET A 240 -5.78 -11.39 -8.83
N GLY A 241 -5.41 -10.49 -7.91
CA GLY A 241 -6.07 -9.19 -7.75
C GLY A 241 -6.04 -8.33 -9.02
N SER A 242 -4.89 -8.26 -9.69
CA SER A 242 -4.71 -7.44 -10.90
C SER A 242 -5.63 -7.82 -12.08
N GLY A 243 -6.08 -9.08 -12.15
CA GLY A 243 -7.01 -9.54 -13.18
C GLY A 243 -8.48 -9.31 -12.85
N HIS A 244 -8.84 -9.28 -11.57
CA HIS A 244 -10.23 -9.18 -11.11
C HIS A 244 -10.68 -7.75 -10.79
N PHE A 245 -9.76 -6.88 -10.36
CA PHE A 245 -10.04 -5.46 -10.13
C PHE A 245 -9.85 -4.60 -11.38
N ALA A 246 -10.09 -5.18 -12.56
CA ALA A 246 -10.01 -4.49 -13.83
C ALA A 246 -11.26 -4.82 -14.66
N ARG A 247 -11.86 -3.79 -15.26
CA ARG A 247 -12.98 -3.93 -16.20
C ARG A 247 -12.58 -3.39 -17.56
N GLU A 248 -13.14 -3.98 -18.61
CA GLU A 248 -12.94 -3.50 -19.97
C GLU A 248 -13.86 -2.32 -20.25
N VAL A 249 -13.28 -1.19 -20.68
CA VAL A 249 -13.99 0.05 -21.01
C VAL A 249 -13.68 0.41 -22.46
N LYS A 250 -14.72 0.69 -23.26
CA LYS A 250 -14.53 1.13 -24.65
C LYS A 250 -13.84 2.49 -24.69
N PHE A 251 -13.06 2.77 -25.74
CA PHE A 251 -12.36 4.07 -25.86
C PHE A 251 -13.32 5.27 -25.84
N THR A 252 -14.54 5.11 -26.36
CA THR A 252 -15.61 6.11 -26.34
C THR A 252 -16.10 6.44 -24.94
N GLU A 253 -16.02 5.48 -24.01
CA GLU A 253 -16.54 5.58 -22.65
C GLU A 253 -15.46 5.97 -21.63
N LEU A 254 -14.21 6.16 -22.07
CA LEU A 254 -13.12 6.60 -21.21
C LEU A 254 -13.39 7.99 -20.64
N LYS A 255 -13.29 8.09 -19.32
CA LYS A 255 -13.46 9.36 -18.57
C LYS A 255 -12.14 9.76 -17.93
N GLU A 256 -11.96 11.06 -17.76
CA GLU A 256 -10.80 11.62 -17.06
C GLU A 256 -10.70 11.07 -15.64
N GLY A 257 -9.48 10.66 -15.25
CA GLY A 257 -9.19 10.06 -13.96
C GLY A 257 -9.36 8.53 -13.89
N MET A 258 -9.84 7.87 -14.96
CA MET A 258 -9.81 6.40 -15.03
C MET A 258 -8.36 5.88 -14.98
N ILE A 259 -8.05 4.95 -14.07
CA ILE A 259 -6.70 4.39 -13.92
C ILE A 259 -6.56 3.17 -14.82
N PRO A 260 -5.68 3.19 -15.83
CA PRO A 260 -5.55 2.09 -16.76
C PRO A 260 -4.83 0.89 -16.12
N ALA A 261 -5.42 -0.30 -16.26
CA ALA A 261 -4.84 -1.59 -15.83
C ALA A 261 -3.95 -2.22 -16.92
N GLU A 262 -3.98 -1.68 -18.13
CA GLU A 262 -3.17 -2.08 -19.28
C GLU A 262 -2.53 -0.85 -19.94
N THR A 263 -1.39 -1.03 -20.59
CA THR A 263 -0.73 0.00 -21.42
C THR A 263 -0.75 -0.39 -22.88
N ILE A 264 -0.81 0.59 -23.78
CA ILE A 264 -0.75 0.36 -25.23
C ILE A 264 0.62 0.79 -25.77
N PHE A 265 1.24 -0.11 -26.54
CA PHE A 265 2.51 0.12 -27.23
C PHE A 265 2.27 0.25 -28.73
N LYS A 266 3.07 1.11 -29.38
CA LYS A 266 3.18 1.16 -30.84
C LYS A 266 4.53 0.61 -31.27
N SER A 267 4.53 -0.44 -32.11
CA SER A 267 5.75 -1.07 -32.64
C SER A 267 5.54 -1.46 -34.09
N LYS A 268 6.46 -1.05 -34.98
CA LYS A 268 6.41 -1.32 -36.44
C LYS A 268 5.01 -1.06 -37.05
N GLY A 269 4.37 0.05 -36.69
CA GLY A 269 3.05 0.43 -37.18
C GLY A 269 1.84 -0.29 -36.55
N LYS A 270 2.06 -1.34 -35.75
CA LYS A 270 1.01 -2.09 -35.04
C LYS A 270 0.88 -1.66 -33.58
N TYR A 271 -0.32 -1.85 -33.02
CA TYR A 271 -0.63 -1.52 -31.63
C TYR A 271 -0.86 -2.80 -30.82
N PHE A 272 -0.30 -2.84 -29.61
CA PHE A 272 -0.38 -4.00 -28.72
C PHE A 272 -0.77 -3.58 -27.31
N LYS A 273 -1.64 -4.37 -26.66
CA LYS A 273 -1.97 -4.24 -25.23
C LYS A 273 -1.00 -5.05 -24.38
N SER A 274 -0.67 -4.54 -23.20
CA SER A 274 0.04 -5.32 -22.19
C SER A 274 -0.48 -4.95 -20.79
N PRO A 275 -0.69 -5.92 -19.87
CA PRO A 275 -1.02 -5.64 -18.47
C PRO A 275 0.01 -4.71 -17.86
N VAL A 276 -0.36 -3.74 -17.02
CA VAL A 276 0.62 -2.87 -16.39
C VAL A 276 1.65 -3.70 -15.61
N ALA A 277 2.93 -3.53 -15.92
CA ALA A 277 3.98 -4.14 -15.12
C ALA A 277 4.11 -3.39 -13.79
N PHE A 278 3.83 -4.07 -12.69
CA PHE A 278 4.10 -3.56 -11.34
C PHE A 278 5.60 -3.52 -11.01
N SER A 279 6.41 -4.22 -11.82
CA SER A 279 7.84 -4.49 -11.66
C SER A 279 8.71 -3.64 -12.60
N ILE A 280 9.85 -3.13 -12.11
CA ILE A 280 10.84 -2.39 -12.93
C ILE A 280 11.47 -3.28 -14.00
N ILE A 281 11.71 -4.55 -13.68
CA ILE A 281 12.24 -5.52 -14.66
C ILE A 281 11.21 -5.74 -15.77
N GLY A 282 9.92 -5.76 -15.41
CA GLY A 282 8.81 -5.74 -16.36
C GLY A 282 8.80 -4.48 -17.24
N LEU A 283 9.03 -3.30 -16.66
CA LEU A 283 9.11 -2.03 -17.39
C LEU A 283 10.35 -1.93 -18.31
N ALA A 284 11.50 -2.43 -17.86
CA ALA A 284 12.76 -2.42 -18.61
C ALA A 284 12.71 -3.38 -19.81
N LYS A 285 12.20 -4.61 -19.63
CA LYS A 285 11.93 -5.52 -20.76
C LYS A 285 10.97 -4.92 -21.79
N ARG A 286 10.08 -4.01 -21.37
CA ARG A 286 9.08 -3.35 -22.23
C ARG A 286 9.58 -2.14 -23.00
N LYS A 287 10.66 -1.48 -22.55
CA LYS A 287 11.32 -0.44 -23.37
C LYS A 287 11.72 -0.95 -24.74
N ASN A 288 12.00 -2.26 -24.87
CA ASN A 288 12.33 -2.91 -26.13
C ASN A 288 11.12 -3.29 -27.00
N ILE A 289 9.87 -3.16 -26.50
CA ILE A 289 8.67 -3.61 -27.21
C ILE A 289 8.15 -2.52 -28.18
N GLY A 290 8.33 -1.23 -27.86
CA GLY A 290 7.92 -0.13 -28.73
C GLY A 290 7.66 1.17 -27.97
N LYS A 291 7.17 2.20 -28.67
CA LYS A 291 6.87 3.51 -28.08
C LYS A 291 5.58 3.43 -27.24
N LEU A 292 5.68 3.84 -25.98
CA LEU A 292 4.54 3.92 -25.05
C LEU A 292 3.62 5.08 -25.47
N LEU A 293 2.31 4.85 -25.54
CA LEU A 293 1.33 5.87 -25.94
C LEU A 293 0.99 6.85 -24.80
N PHE A 294 1.01 6.38 -23.56
CA PHE A 294 0.74 7.18 -22.37
C PHE A 294 1.47 6.57 -21.17
N LYS A 295 1.87 7.39 -20.20
CA LYS A 295 2.51 6.88 -18.97
C LYS A 295 1.42 6.37 -18.04
N ASN A 296 1.60 5.19 -17.47
CA ASN A 296 0.71 4.77 -16.41
C ASN A 296 1.04 5.52 -15.12
N SER A 297 0.04 6.12 -14.48
CA SER A 297 0.19 6.85 -13.23
C SER A 297 -1.02 6.65 -12.33
N ALA A 298 -0.82 6.69 -11.02
CA ALA A 298 -1.90 6.66 -10.04
C ALA A 298 -2.88 7.85 -10.15
N LYS A 299 -2.55 8.88 -10.95
CA LYS A 299 -3.44 10.02 -11.25
C LYS A 299 -4.56 9.66 -12.24
N GLY A 300 -4.40 8.55 -12.98
CA GLY A 300 -5.32 8.15 -14.05
C GLY A 300 -5.13 8.92 -15.36
N LEU A 301 -5.97 8.62 -16.35
CA LEU A 301 -5.90 9.16 -17.70
C LEU A 301 -6.30 10.64 -17.75
N GLY A 302 -5.46 11.47 -18.38
CA GLY A 302 -5.78 12.87 -18.68
C GLY A 302 -6.51 13.04 -20.02
N LYS A 303 -7.10 14.22 -20.24
CA LYS A 303 -7.84 14.54 -21.49
C LYS A 303 -7.03 14.30 -22.76
N LYS A 304 -5.74 14.63 -22.76
CA LYS A 304 -4.84 14.41 -23.92
C LYS A 304 -4.68 12.93 -24.25
N GLU A 305 -4.52 12.09 -23.23
CA GLU A 305 -4.33 10.65 -23.37
C GLU A 305 -5.62 9.97 -23.86
N ILE A 306 -6.77 10.41 -23.33
CA ILE A 306 -8.09 9.94 -23.79
C ILE A 306 -8.30 10.25 -25.28
N ARG A 307 -7.98 11.47 -25.73
CA ARG A 307 -8.09 11.84 -27.16
C ARG A 307 -7.20 10.97 -28.04
N ILE A 308 -5.97 10.67 -27.60
CA ILE A 308 -5.06 9.77 -28.33
C ILE A 308 -5.71 8.38 -28.44
N LEU A 309 -6.22 7.83 -27.34
CA LEU A 309 -6.86 6.50 -27.33
C LEU A 309 -8.12 6.46 -28.20
N GLN A 310 -8.95 7.48 -28.13
CA GLN A 310 -10.13 7.62 -28.99
C GLN A 310 -9.76 7.72 -30.47
N SER A 311 -8.65 8.39 -30.81
CA SER A 311 -8.18 8.48 -32.20
C SER A 311 -7.71 7.15 -32.80
N LEU A 312 -7.46 6.14 -31.96
CA LEU A 312 -7.10 4.79 -32.42
C LEU A 312 -8.33 3.98 -32.87
N GLN A 313 -9.53 4.44 -32.54
CA GLN A 313 -10.76 3.80 -32.98
C GLN A 313 -10.86 3.85 -34.51
N GLY A 314 -11.01 2.69 -35.15
CA GLY A 314 -10.99 2.55 -36.61
C GLY A 314 -9.61 2.51 -37.26
N LYS A 315 -8.55 2.97 -36.57
CA LYS A 315 -7.14 2.87 -37.04
C LYS A 315 -6.41 1.63 -36.53
N SER A 316 -7.01 0.91 -35.59
CA SER A 316 -6.47 -0.27 -34.94
C SER A 316 -7.60 -1.25 -34.61
N PRO A 317 -7.35 -2.57 -34.55
CA PRO A 317 -8.30 -3.54 -34.01
C PRO A 317 -8.59 -3.33 -32.51
N LEU A 318 -7.82 -2.48 -31.82
CA LEU A 318 -8.05 -2.16 -30.41
C LEU A 318 -9.19 -1.13 -30.30
N ASN A 319 -10.22 -1.46 -29.53
CA ASN A 319 -11.40 -0.61 -29.29
C ASN A 319 -11.68 -0.33 -27.80
N SER A 320 -10.91 -0.94 -26.91
CA SER A 320 -11.14 -0.96 -25.47
C SER A 320 -9.84 -0.90 -24.68
N LEU A 321 -9.93 -0.52 -23.41
CA LEU A 321 -8.83 -0.56 -22.44
C LEU A 321 -9.34 -1.18 -21.14
N LYS A 322 -8.53 -2.02 -20.50
CA LYS A 322 -8.83 -2.40 -19.11
C LYS A 322 -8.52 -1.25 -18.17
N VAL A 323 -9.50 -0.86 -17.37
CA VAL A 323 -9.44 0.19 -16.36
C VAL A 323 -9.61 -0.46 -14.99
N GLN A 324 -8.81 -0.05 -14.02
CA GLN A 324 -8.93 -0.50 -12.64
C GLN A 324 -10.28 -0.08 -12.07
N THR A 325 -10.98 -1.02 -11.43
CA THR A 325 -12.17 -0.71 -10.64
C THR A 325 -11.73 -0.18 -9.30
N THR A 326 -12.09 1.08 -9.00
CA THR A 326 -11.85 1.69 -7.69
C THR A 326 -12.65 0.94 -6.64
N MET A 327 -11.98 0.36 -5.65
CA MET A 327 -12.62 -0.09 -4.43
C MET A 327 -12.65 1.08 -3.44
N PRO A 328 -13.74 1.29 -2.70
CA PRO A 328 -13.76 2.30 -1.66
C PRO A 328 -12.74 1.92 -0.57
N PHE A 329 -11.64 2.66 -0.49
CA PHE A 329 -10.54 2.42 0.45
C PHE A 329 -10.77 3.17 1.78
N ASP A 330 -11.50 4.27 1.73
CA ASP A 330 -11.76 5.15 2.87
C ASP A 330 -12.46 4.47 4.04
N PRO A 331 -13.46 3.59 3.83
CA PRO A 331 -14.08 2.86 4.93
C PRO A 331 -13.07 2.02 5.72
N PHE A 332 -12.02 1.51 5.06
CA PHE A 332 -10.97 0.73 5.72
C PHE A 332 -9.95 1.60 6.44
N ILE A 333 -9.60 2.77 5.88
CA ILE A 333 -8.80 3.76 6.61
C ILE A 333 -9.55 4.20 7.88
N PHE A 334 -10.86 4.48 7.75
CA PHE A 334 -11.67 4.86 8.90
C PHE A 334 -11.78 3.73 9.93
N LEU A 335 -12.04 2.50 9.51
CA LEU A 335 -12.01 1.33 10.39
C LEU A 335 -10.65 1.20 11.10
N GLY A 336 -9.55 1.41 10.38
CA GLY A 336 -8.21 1.43 10.93
C GLY A 336 -8.07 2.44 12.06
N ALA A 337 -8.62 3.65 11.90
CA ALA A 337 -8.58 4.70 12.92
C ALA A 337 -9.38 4.29 14.17
N ILE A 338 -10.55 3.69 13.98
CA ILE A 338 -11.36 3.15 15.09
C ILE A 338 -10.61 2.04 15.83
N LEU A 339 -10.02 1.08 15.11
CA LEU A 339 -9.23 0.02 15.71
C LEU A 339 -8.04 0.58 16.49
N THR A 340 -7.33 1.57 15.94
CA THR A 340 -6.21 2.21 16.63
C THR A 340 -6.64 2.90 17.92
N ILE A 341 -7.81 3.56 17.90
CA ILE A 341 -8.39 4.20 19.09
C ILE A 341 -8.79 3.17 20.13
N VAL A 342 -9.51 2.12 19.74
CA VAL A 342 -10.05 1.11 20.68
C VAL A 342 -8.93 0.31 21.34
N PHE A 343 -7.91 -0.06 20.58
CA PHE A 343 -6.79 -0.88 21.08
C PHE A 343 -5.61 -0.05 21.58
N HIS A 344 -5.73 1.29 21.61
CA HIS A 344 -4.66 2.22 21.96
C HIS A 344 -3.33 1.97 21.22
N GLY A 345 -3.39 1.45 19.99
CA GLY A 345 -2.21 0.97 19.27
C GLY A 345 -2.54 -0.04 18.18
N ASN A 346 -1.63 -0.99 17.96
CA ASN A 346 -1.84 -2.05 16.96
C ASN A 346 -2.79 -3.12 17.51
N PHE A 347 -3.91 -3.35 16.83
CA PHE A 347 -4.93 -4.31 17.32
C PHE A 347 -4.38 -5.74 17.39
N ILE A 348 -3.42 -6.10 16.53
CA ILE A 348 -2.85 -7.46 16.49
C ILE A 348 -1.97 -7.69 17.70
N GLY A 349 -1.23 -6.67 18.14
CA GLY A 349 -0.44 -6.75 19.36
C GLY A 349 -1.29 -6.81 20.63
N ALA A 350 -2.60 -6.57 20.54
CA ALA A 350 -3.54 -6.78 21.64
C ALA A 350 -4.20 -8.17 21.60
N LEU A 351 -4.17 -8.84 20.44
CA LEU A 351 -4.67 -10.21 20.27
C LEU A 351 -3.61 -11.29 20.58
N VAL A 352 -2.33 -10.90 20.66
CA VAL A 352 -1.14 -11.75 20.89
C VAL A 352 -0.28 -11.16 22.00
#